data_AF-A0A4U6TB06-F1
#
_entry.id   AF-A0A4U6TB06-F1
#
_cell.length_a   1.000
_cell.length_b   1.000
_cell.length_c   1.000
_cell.angle_alpha   90.00
_cell.angle_beta   90.00
_cell.angle_gamma   90.00
#
_symmetry.space_group_name_H-M   'P 1'
#
loop_
_entity.id
_entity.type
_entity.pdbx_description
1 polymer ?
#
loop_
_entity_poly.entity_id
_entity_poly.type
_entity_poly.pdbx_seq_one_letter_code
_entity_poly.pdbx_strand_id
1 'polypeptide(L)'
;MAVATETPFHVLAVDDSLPDRKLIERLLKTSSFHVTTVDSGSKALEFLGIHGEDSSPVSVHEDQLEVAVNLIITDYCMPGMTGYDLLKKIKESSSLRDIPVVIMSSENIPSRINRCLEEGADEFFLKPVRLSDMSKLKPHILKSRCKEHYQEQHQQSDSNSNECSNPTNDSSSSDNSSSRKRKAEDNEVLPQTNRLRHS
;
A
#
# COMPACT_ATOMS: atom_id res chain seq x y z
N MET A 1 18.47 -25.19 23.52
CA MET A 1 18.07 -23.84 23.08
C MET A 1 17.39 -23.99 21.73
N ALA A 2 16.08 -23.78 21.66
CA ALA A 2 15.40 -23.70 20.37
C ALA A 2 15.89 -22.42 19.69
N VAL A 3 16.65 -22.56 18.61
CA VAL A 3 16.94 -21.42 17.74
C VAL A 3 15.63 -21.16 17.01
N ALA A 4 14.92 -20.11 17.41
CA ALA A 4 13.82 -19.60 16.61
C ALA A 4 14.43 -19.21 15.26
N THR A 5 14.23 -20.03 14.24
CA THR A 5 14.62 -19.70 12.88
C THR A 5 13.65 -18.62 12.44
N GLU A 6 14.03 -17.35 12.62
CA GLU A 6 13.25 -16.25 12.05
C GLU A 6 13.12 -16.50 10.55
N THR A 7 11.89 -16.55 10.06
CA THR A 7 11.64 -16.66 8.63
C THR A 7 12.24 -15.43 7.94
N PRO A 8 13.04 -15.63 6.88
CA PRO A 8 13.67 -14.54 6.18
C PRO A 8 12.58 -13.67 5.54
N PHE A 9 12.71 -12.35 5.65
CA PHE A 9 11.78 -11.41 5.04
C PHE A 9 11.89 -11.51 3.52
N HIS A 10 10.79 -11.87 2.85
CA HIS A 10 10.80 -12.16 1.43
C HIS A 10 10.47 -10.93 0.59
N VAL A 11 11.37 -10.60 -0.34
CA VAL A 11 11.21 -9.53 -1.32
C VAL A 11 11.10 -10.13 -2.72
N LEU A 12 10.04 -9.78 -3.44
CA LEU A 12 9.91 -10.06 -4.87
C LEU A 12 10.41 -8.86 -5.68
N ALA A 13 11.47 -9.04 -6.46
CA ALA A 13 12.02 -8.03 -7.36
C ALA A 13 11.63 -8.32 -8.82
N VAL A 14 10.95 -7.40 -9.47
CA VAL A 14 10.40 -7.55 -10.82
C VAL A 14 11.08 -6.55 -11.75
N ASP A 15 11.89 -7.01 -12.68
CA ASP A 15 12.64 -6.13 -13.59
C ASP A 15 13.10 -6.91 -14.83
N ASP A 16 12.84 -6.38 -16.03
CA ASP A 16 13.22 -7.02 -17.29
C ASP A 16 14.74 -6.93 -17.55
N SER A 17 15.41 -5.96 -16.94
CA SER A 17 16.85 -5.77 -17.01
C SER A 17 17.59 -6.72 -16.06
N LEU A 18 18.33 -7.68 -16.62
CA LEU A 18 19.19 -8.59 -15.84
C LEU A 18 20.22 -7.83 -14.94
N PRO A 19 20.91 -6.76 -15.41
CA PRO A 19 21.76 -5.95 -14.56
C PRO A 19 21.03 -5.38 -13.33
N ASP A 20 19.82 -4.87 -13.51
CA ASP A 20 19.05 -4.23 -12.43
C ASP A 20 18.59 -5.27 -11.41
N ARG A 21 18.11 -6.44 -11.87
CA ARG A 21 17.81 -7.58 -10.99
C ARG A 21 18.99 -7.98 -10.12
N LYS A 22 20.18 -8.11 -10.72
CA LYS A 22 21.41 -8.47 -10.00
C LYS A 22 21.82 -7.37 -9.01
N LEU A 23 21.60 -6.10 -9.35
CA LEU A 23 21.85 -5.00 -8.43
C LEU A 23 20.93 -5.09 -7.22
N ILE A 24 19.62 -5.25 -7.42
CA ILE A 24 18.63 -5.36 -6.34
C ILE A 24 18.94 -6.56 -5.45
N GLU A 25 19.22 -7.72 -6.05
CA GLU A 25 19.60 -8.92 -5.31
C GLU A 25 20.81 -8.62 -4.40
N ARG A 26 21.86 -8.00 -4.94
CA ARG A 26 23.07 -7.65 -4.15
C ARG A 26 22.81 -6.62 -3.06
N LEU A 27 21.99 -5.60 -3.32
CA LEU A 27 21.66 -4.55 -2.35
C LEU A 27 20.89 -5.12 -1.15
N LEU A 28 20.05 -6.13 -1.39
CA LEU A 28 19.19 -6.74 -0.39
C LEU A 28 19.76 -8.05 0.18
N LYS A 29 20.88 -8.56 -0.34
CA LYS A 29 21.55 -9.80 0.14
C LYS A 29 22.15 -9.60 1.53
N THR A 30 21.29 -9.68 2.54
CA THR A 30 21.64 -9.67 3.97
C THR A 30 21.01 -10.90 4.63
N SER A 31 21.54 -11.33 5.78
CA SER A 31 21.07 -12.54 6.48
C SER A 31 19.58 -12.58 6.81
N SER A 32 18.87 -11.45 6.77
CA SER A 32 17.46 -11.33 7.11
C SER A 32 16.52 -11.24 5.90
N PHE A 33 17.03 -11.17 4.67
CA PHE A 33 16.23 -11.03 3.47
C PHE A 33 16.40 -12.22 2.53
N HIS A 34 15.27 -12.73 2.05
CA HIS A 34 15.22 -13.60 0.89
C HIS A 34 14.75 -12.76 -0.30
N VAL A 35 15.43 -12.83 -1.43
CA VAL A 35 15.06 -12.08 -2.64
C VAL A 35 14.78 -13.06 -3.77
N THR A 36 13.57 -13.01 -4.32
CA THR A 36 13.23 -13.71 -5.56
C THR A 36 13.14 -12.68 -6.67
N THR A 37 13.81 -12.94 -7.80
CA THR A 37 13.78 -12.03 -8.95
C THR A 37 13.00 -12.65 -10.11
N VAL A 38 12.12 -11.89 -10.74
CA VAL A 38 11.38 -12.27 -11.96
C VAL A 38 11.57 -11.20 -13.04
N ASP A 39 11.43 -11.58 -14.32
CA ASP A 39 11.78 -10.73 -15.47
C ASP A 39 10.62 -9.97 -16.11
N SER A 40 9.40 -10.13 -15.60
CA SER A 40 8.22 -9.54 -16.21
C SER A 40 7.06 -9.47 -15.22
N GLY A 41 6.16 -8.51 -15.45
CA GLY A 41 4.93 -8.37 -14.67
C GLY A 41 4.04 -9.61 -14.74
N SER A 42 3.96 -10.28 -15.89
CA SER A 42 3.17 -11.51 -16.04
C SER A 42 3.68 -12.64 -15.15
N LYS A 43 5.00 -12.87 -15.09
CA LYS A 43 5.58 -13.86 -14.18
C LYS A 43 5.44 -13.47 -12.72
N ALA A 44 5.44 -12.18 -12.40
CA ALA A 44 5.17 -11.71 -11.05
C ALA A 44 3.74 -12.06 -10.61
N LEU A 45 2.74 -11.87 -11.49
CA LEU A 45 1.36 -12.26 -11.20
C LEU A 45 1.20 -13.78 -11.02
N GLU A 46 1.83 -14.57 -11.90
CA GLU A 46 1.87 -16.03 -11.78
C GLU A 46 2.48 -16.46 -10.43
N PHE A 47 3.63 -15.86 -10.07
CA PHE A 47 4.29 -16.11 -8.79
C PHE A 47 3.43 -15.72 -7.58
N LEU A 48 2.65 -14.65 -7.69
CA LEU A 48 1.74 -14.19 -6.65
C LEU A 48 0.39 -14.95 -6.63
N GLY A 49 0.19 -15.90 -7.53
CA GLY A 49 -1.06 -16.66 -7.66
C GLY A 49 -2.23 -15.85 -8.21
N ILE A 50 -1.99 -14.66 -8.78
CA ILE A 50 -3.01 -13.88 -9.47
C ILE A 50 -3.19 -14.48 -10.88
N HIS A 51 -4.13 -15.39 -11.02
CA HIS A 51 -4.51 -15.98 -12.29
C HIS A 51 -5.61 -15.15 -12.95
N GLY A 52 -5.50 -14.90 -14.25
CA GLY A 52 -6.64 -14.43 -15.04
C GLY A 52 -7.66 -15.56 -15.17
N GLU A 53 -8.95 -15.21 -15.23
CA GLU A 53 -10.10 -16.14 -15.17
C GLU A 53 -10.07 -17.28 -16.23
N ASP A 54 -9.19 -17.21 -17.23
CA ASP A 54 -9.11 -18.15 -18.36
C ASP A 54 -7.90 -19.12 -18.31
N SER A 55 -7.06 -19.08 -17.28
CA SER A 55 -5.91 -19.99 -17.17
C SER A 55 -6.24 -21.14 -16.22
N SER A 56 -6.40 -22.35 -16.78
CA SER A 56 -6.52 -23.59 -15.99
C SER A 56 -5.39 -23.64 -14.97
N PRO A 57 -5.60 -24.20 -13.76
CA PRO A 57 -4.54 -24.36 -12.77
C PRO A 57 -3.47 -25.25 -13.36
N VAL A 58 -2.43 -24.65 -13.94
CA VAL A 58 -1.19 -25.37 -14.23
C VAL A 58 -0.65 -25.69 -12.86
N SER A 59 -0.55 -26.99 -12.59
CA SER A 59 -0.11 -27.59 -11.35
C SER A 59 1.26 -27.02 -10.98
N VAL A 60 1.26 -25.89 -10.26
CA VAL A 60 2.40 -25.45 -9.49
C VAL A 60 2.53 -26.46 -8.38
N HIS A 61 3.58 -27.26 -8.51
CA HIS A 61 4.00 -28.33 -7.61
C HIS A 61 3.56 -28.12 -6.16
N GLU A 62 2.91 -29.13 -5.59
CA GLU A 62 2.40 -29.24 -4.20
C GLU A 62 3.48 -29.04 -3.10
N ASP A 63 4.70 -28.68 -3.48
CA ASP A 63 5.85 -28.39 -2.61
C ASP A 63 6.14 -26.87 -2.48
N GLN A 64 5.30 -26.01 -3.06
CA GLN A 64 5.34 -24.56 -2.78
C GLN A 64 4.78 -24.32 -1.38
N LEU A 65 5.64 -24.55 -0.39
CA LEU A 65 5.65 -23.85 0.88
C LEU A 65 5.12 -22.43 0.63
N GLU A 66 4.05 -22.01 1.31
CA GLU A 66 3.48 -20.67 1.20
C GLU A 66 4.58 -19.61 1.39
N VAL A 67 5.26 -19.21 0.32
CA VAL A 67 6.33 -18.21 0.41
C VAL A 67 5.63 -16.86 0.40
N ALA A 68 5.19 -16.45 1.58
CA ALA A 68 4.52 -15.18 1.79
C ALA A 68 5.46 -14.02 1.42
N VAL A 69 5.19 -13.38 0.29
CA VAL A 69 5.92 -12.17 -0.14
C VAL A 69 5.60 -11.04 0.82
N ASN A 70 6.63 -10.41 1.40
CA ASN A 70 6.46 -9.33 2.37
C ASN A 70 6.67 -7.93 1.77
N LEU A 71 7.27 -7.84 0.57
CA LEU A 71 7.51 -6.61 -0.17
C LEU A 71 7.68 -6.91 -1.65
N ILE A 72 7.12 -6.06 -2.51
CA ILE A 72 7.31 -6.13 -3.96
C ILE A 72 8.06 -4.87 -4.40
N ILE A 73 9.12 -5.07 -5.17
CA ILE A 73 9.87 -3.98 -5.83
C ILE A 73 9.79 -4.24 -7.33
N THR A 74 9.24 -3.31 -8.11
CA THR A 74 9.04 -3.51 -9.56
C THR A 74 9.57 -2.34 -10.36
N ASP A 75 10.15 -2.62 -11.52
CA ASP A 75 10.39 -1.61 -12.54
C ASP A 75 9.07 -1.08 -13.11
N TYR A 76 9.05 0.19 -13.49
CA TYR A 76 7.90 0.81 -14.14
C TYR A 76 7.80 0.37 -15.61
N CYS A 77 8.91 0.42 -16.35
CA CYS A 77 8.96 0.32 -17.81
C CYS A 77 9.30 -1.09 -18.26
N MET A 78 8.38 -2.03 -18.07
CA MET A 78 8.56 -3.40 -18.57
C MET A 78 7.77 -3.65 -19.87
N PRO A 79 8.27 -4.52 -20.77
CA PRO A 79 7.54 -4.90 -21.97
C PRO A 79 6.27 -5.69 -21.63
N GLY A 80 5.20 -5.42 -22.38
CA GLY A 80 3.90 -6.08 -22.25
C GLY A 80 3.02 -5.56 -21.11
N MET A 81 3.57 -5.45 -19.90
CA MET A 81 2.86 -4.97 -18.70
C MET A 81 3.73 -3.98 -17.94
N THR A 82 3.20 -2.78 -17.64
CA THR A 82 3.95 -1.80 -16.86
C THR A 82 3.94 -2.15 -15.36
N GLY A 83 4.91 -1.63 -14.61
CA GLY A 83 4.90 -1.74 -13.15
C GLY A 83 3.68 -1.09 -12.49
N TYR A 84 3.09 -0.07 -13.14
CA TYR A 84 1.83 0.52 -12.70
C TYR A 84 0.65 -0.44 -12.89
N ASP A 85 0.58 -1.16 -14.02
CA ASP A 85 -0.47 -2.16 -14.24
C ASP A 85 -0.35 -3.33 -13.25
N LEU A 86 0.87 -3.74 -12.93
CA LEU A 86 1.15 -4.74 -11.91
C LEU A 86 0.72 -4.26 -10.52
N LEU A 87 1.08 -3.04 -10.13
CA LEU A 87 0.65 -2.41 -8.88
C LEU A 87 -0.87 -2.44 -8.74
N LYS A 88 -1.59 -1.99 -9.77
CA LYS A 88 -3.05 -1.95 -9.76
C LYS A 88 -3.64 -3.35 -9.50
N LYS A 89 -3.18 -4.37 -10.21
CA LYS A 89 -3.63 -5.77 -10.01
C LYS A 89 -3.35 -6.29 -8.61
N ILE A 90 -2.19 -5.95 -8.04
CA ILE A 90 -1.83 -6.33 -6.66
C ILE A 90 -2.79 -5.68 -5.66
N LYS A 91 -3.09 -4.38 -5.83
CA LYS A 91 -3.95 -3.62 -4.91
C LYS A 91 -5.44 -3.96 -5.07
N GLU A 92 -5.87 -4.43 -6.23
CA GLU A 92 -7.21 -4.97 -6.47
C GLU A 92 -7.40 -6.35 -5.81
N SER A 93 -6.33 -7.12 -5.60
CA SER A 93 -6.40 -8.45 -4.98
C SER A 93 -6.58 -8.37 -3.46
N SER A 94 -7.61 -9.03 -2.93
CA SER A 94 -7.92 -9.01 -1.49
C SER A 94 -6.82 -9.59 -0.60
N SER A 95 -6.07 -10.56 -1.11
CA SER A 95 -4.99 -11.23 -0.38
C SER A 95 -3.65 -10.48 -0.44
N LEU A 96 -3.45 -9.64 -1.47
CA LEU A 96 -2.14 -9.03 -1.77
C LEU A 96 -2.11 -7.51 -1.59
N ARG A 97 -3.27 -6.85 -1.47
CA ARG A 97 -3.38 -5.39 -1.33
C ARG A 97 -2.55 -4.80 -0.17
N ASP A 98 -2.38 -5.61 0.88
CA ASP A 98 -1.66 -5.25 2.10
C ASP A 98 -0.13 -5.34 1.95
N ILE A 99 0.36 -5.99 0.90
CA ILE A 99 1.78 -6.09 0.61
C ILE A 99 2.28 -4.72 0.15
N PRO A 100 3.37 -4.20 0.75
CA PRO A 100 3.95 -2.96 0.31
C PRO A 100 4.54 -3.10 -1.10
N VAL A 101 4.29 -2.11 -1.95
CA VAL A 101 4.77 -2.12 -3.35
C VAL A 101 5.60 -0.87 -3.61
N VAL A 102 6.82 -1.07 -4.10
CA VAL A 102 7.77 -0.01 -4.43
C VAL A 102 8.05 -0.02 -5.93
N ILE A 103 7.92 1.14 -6.55
CA ILE A 103 8.14 1.30 -7.99
C ILE A 103 9.54 1.89 -8.22
N MET A 104 10.26 1.37 -9.20
CA MET A 104 11.52 1.90 -9.69
C MET A 104 11.35 2.42 -11.11
N SER A 105 11.95 3.55 -11.45
CA SER A 105 11.89 4.09 -12.81
C SER A 105 13.19 4.81 -13.18
N SER A 106 13.61 4.70 -14.43
CA SER A 106 14.71 5.52 -14.97
C SER A 106 14.27 6.96 -15.29
N GLU A 107 12.96 7.19 -15.40
CA GLU A 107 12.38 8.50 -15.75
C GLU A 107 11.87 9.23 -14.51
N ASN A 108 12.24 10.51 -14.40
CA ASN A 108 11.77 11.41 -13.36
C ASN A 108 10.59 12.27 -13.84
N ILE A 109 9.42 11.63 -13.93
CA ILE A 109 8.19 12.26 -14.40
C ILE A 109 7.22 12.40 -13.21
N PRO A 110 7.00 13.63 -12.69
CA PRO A 110 6.17 13.83 -11.49
C PRO A 110 4.76 13.27 -11.60
N SER A 111 4.13 13.35 -12.77
CA SER A 111 2.78 12.81 -12.98
C SER A 111 2.73 11.28 -12.83
N ARG A 112 3.79 10.55 -13.23
CA ARG A 112 3.88 9.09 -13.06
C ARG A 112 4.12 8.73 -11.60
N ILE A 113 5.00 9.47 -10.93
CA ILE A 113 5.28 9.29 -9.50
C ILE A 113 3.99 9.44 -8.70
N ASN A 114 3.28 10.56 -8.89
CA ASN A 114 2.03 10.84 -8.19
C ASN A 114 0.98 9.76 -8.47
N ARG A 115 0.81 9.37 -9.73
CA ARG A 115 -0.15 8.32 -10.11
C ARG A 115 0.15 6.98 -9.44
N CYS A 116 1.41 6.58 -9.33
CA CYS A 116 1.79 5.35 -8.62
C CYS A 116 1.46 5.44 -7.11
N LEU A 117 1.78 6.58 -6.48
CA LEU A 117 1.51 6.78 -5.05
C LEU A 117 0.00 6.84 -4.76
N GLU A 118 -0.79 7.48 -5.63
CA GLU A 118 -2.26 7.54 -5.53
C GLU A 118 -2.91 6.16 -5.67
N GLU A 119 -2.35 5.29 -6.50
CA GLU A 119 -2.79 3.88 -6.65
C GLU A 119 -2.37 3.01 -5.45
N GLY A 120 -1.60 3.56 -4.51
CA GLY A 120 -1.20 2.88 -3.27
C GLY A 120 0.19 2.26 -3.31
N ALA A 121 1.09 2.71 -4.19
CA ALA A 121 2.51 2.42 -4.04
C ALA A 121 3.04 3.06 -2.74
N ASP A 122 3.84 2.31 -2.00
CA ASP A 122 4.43 2.72 -0.73
C ASP A 122 5.59 3.69 -0.94
N GLU A 123 6.35 3.53 -2.02
CA GLU A 123 7.49 4.39 -2.34
C GLU A 123 7.81 4.33 -3.86
N PHE A 124 8.50 5.37 -4.34
CA PHE A 124 8.99 5.45 -5.71
C PHE A 124 10.49 5.79 -5.74
N PHE A 125 11.29 4.98 -6.44
CA PHE A 125 12.73 5.17 -6.59
C PHE A 125 13.11 5.53 -8.02
N LEU A 126 14.10 6.43 -8.14
CA LEU A 126 14.78 6.66 -9.40
C LEU A 126 15.95 5.70 -9.54
N LYS A 127 16.04 5.05 -10.71
CA LYS A 127 17.18 4.21 -11.06
C LYS A 127 18.41 5.09 -11.39
N PRO A 128 19.63 4.63 -11.09
CA PRO A 128 19.95 3.38 -10.42
C PRO A 128 19.66 3.45 -8.91
N VAL A 129 19.08 2.37 -8.37
CA VAL A 129 18.77 2.27 -6.94
C VAL A 129 20.05 2.18 -6.12
N ARG A 130 20.09 2.88 -4.98
CA ARG A 130 21.24 2.96 -4.09
C ARG A 130 20.94 2.33 -2.74
N LEU A 131 22.00 2.02 -1.99
CA LEU A 131 21.90 1.56 -0.61
C LEU A 131 21.13 2.53 0.30
N SER A 132 21.22 3.84 0.04
CA SER A 132 20.46 4.86 0.77
C SER A 132 18.95 4.67 0.64
N ASP A 133 18.48 4.18 -0.50
CA ASP A 133 17.05 4.04 -0.79
C ASP A 133 16.46 2.85 -0.01
N MET A 134 17.27 1.83 0.28
CA MET A 134 16.88 0.70 1.13
C MET A 134 16.53 1.13 2.57
N SER A 135 17.06 2.25 3.04
CA SER A 135 16.71 2.78 4.37
C SER A 135 15.23 3.18 4.47
N LYS A 136 14.62 3.58 3.35
CA LYS A 136 13.21 3.92 3.25
C LYS A 136 12.29 2.69 3.28
N LEU A 137 12.83 1.50 3.03
CA LEU A 137 12.07 0.24 3.11
C LEU A 137 11.90 -0.25 4.56
N LYS A 138 12.77 0.20 5.48
CA LYS A 138 12.79 -0.25 6.88
C LYS A 138 11.45 -0.13 7.62
N PRO A 139 10.67 0.97 7.48
CA PRO A 139 9.36 1.08 8.11
C PRO A 139 8.38 -0.01 7.64
N HIS A 140 8.42 -0.36 6.37
CA HIS A 140 7.55 -1.39 5.77
C HIS A 140 7.93 -2.79 6.26
N ILE A 141 9.24 -3.04 6.40
CA ILE A 141 9.76 -4.31 6.94
C ILE A 141 9.30 -4.54 8.39
N LEU A 142 9.36 -3.49 9.23
CA LEU A 142 8.93 -3.57 10.62
C LEU A 142 7.41 -3.73 10.74
N LYS A 143 6.64 -3.03 9.89
CA LYS A 143 5.17 -3.10 9.88
C LYS A 143 4.66 -4.50 9.52
N SER A 144 5.27 -5.17 8.54
CA SER A 144 4.89 -6.54 8.18
C SER A 144 5.17 -7.55 9.30
N ARG A 145 6.20 -7.32 10.13
CA ARG A 145 6.53 -8.17 11.30
C ARG A 145 5.66 -7.90 12.54
N CYS A 146 4.94 -6.78 12.61
CA CYS A 146 4.04 -6.48 13.74
C CYS A 146 2.58 -6.88 13.49
N LYS A 147 2.19 -7.22 12.26
CA LYS A 147 0.81 -7.65 11.94
C LYS A 147 0.45 -9.03 12.51
N GLU A 148 1.42 -9.81 12.99
CA GLU A 148 1.19 -11.13 13.60
C GLU A 148 0.47 -11.08 14.96
N HIS A 149 0.35 -9.91 15.62
CA HIS A 149 -0.12 -9.83 17.02
C HIS A 149 -1.50 -9.18 17.25
N TYR A 150 -2.23 -8.75 16.20
CA TYR A 150 -3.50 -8.00 16.36
C TYR A 150 -4.79 -8.77 16.01
N GLN A 151 -4.72 -10.07 15.69
CA GLN A 151 -5.92 -10.83 15.26
C GLN A 151 -6.68 -11.60 16.36
N GLU A 152 -6.24 -11.64 17.62
CA GLU A 152 -6.91 -12.48 18.65
C GLU A 152 -7.98 -11.78 19.53
N GLN A 153 -8.26 -10.48 19.41
CA GLN A 153 -9.19 -9.80 20.36
C GLN A 153 -10.55 -9.31 19.82
N HIS A 154 -10.93 -9.59 18.58
CA HIS A 154 -12.24 -9.18 18.05
C HIS A 154 -13.14 -10.35 17.65
N GLN A 155 -13.38 -11.28 18.58
CA GLN A 155 -14.40 -12.30 18.42
C GLN A 155 -15.04 -12.69 19.76
N GLN A 156 -15.45 -11.70 20.57
CA GLN A 156 -16.25 -11.94 21.79
C GLN A 156 -16.96 -10.66 22.26
N SER A 157 -17.80 -10.05 21.42
CA SER A 157 -18.75 -9.01 21.89
C SER A 157 -19.97 -8.89 20.98
N ASP A 158 -20.52 -10.01 20.48
CA ASP A 158 -21.85 -10.02 19.87
C ASP A 158 -22.60 -11.24 20.39
N SER A 159 -23.18 -11.12 21.58
CA SER A 159 -24.31 -11.93 22.09
C SER A 159 -24.69 -11.49 23.51
N ASN A 160 -25.53 -10.47 23.65
CA ASN A 160 -26.75 -10.68 24.44
C ASN A 160 -27.83 -9.66 24.06
N SER A 161 -28.91 -10.20 23.54
CA SER A 161 -30.09 -9.54 23.03
C SER A 161 -31.07 -9.10 24.13
N ASN A 162 -31.80 -8.03 23.82
CA ASN A 162 -33.19 -7.72 24.19
C ASN A 162 -33.53 -7.48 25.66
N GLU A 163 -34.05 -6.28 25.96
CA GLU A 163 -35.46 -6.14 26.34
C GLU A 163 -35.96 -4.69 26.18
N CYS A 164 -37.23 -4.58 25.78
CA CYS A 164 -37.97 -3.36 25.49
C CYS A 164 -38.83 -2.98 26.70
N SER A 165 -38.79 -1.71 27.14
CA SER A 165 -39.92 -1.04 27.82
C SER A 165 -39.64 0.46 28.09
N ASN A 166 -40.42 1.35 27.50
CA ASN A 166 -40.77 2.68 28.07
C ASN A 166 -41.96 2.49 29.06
N PRO A 167 -42.42 3.46 29.91
CA PRO A 167 -42.12 4.90 30.02
C PRO A 167 -42.06 5.50 31.48
N THR A 168 -41.92 6.85 31.54
CA THR A 168 -42.42 7.84 32.55
C THR A 168 -41.50 8.44 33.64
N ASN A 169 -41.49 9.80 33.65
CA ASN A 169 -41.47 10.82 34.74
C ASN A 169 -40.39 10.72 35.85
N ASP A 170 -39.80 11.78 36.40
CA ASP A 170 -40.15 13.20 36.56
C ASP A 170 -38.89 14.01 36.99
N SER A 171 -38.88 15.33 36.72
CA SER A 171 -38.30 16.47 37.46
C SER A 171 -37.00 16.31 38.28
N SER A 172 -35.95 17.14 38.21
CA SER A 172 -35.87 18.62 38.29
C SER A 172 -34.36 18.98 38.24
N SER A 173 -33.93 19.96 37.43
CA SER A 173 -33.68 21.39 37.75
C SER A 173 -32.19 21.75 37.66
N SER A 174 -31.91 22.78 36.84
CA SER A 174 -31.14 24.00 37.19
C SER A 174 -30.10 24.41 36.14
N ASP A 175 -30.53 25.38 35.32
CA ASP A 175 -29.87 26.64 35.01
C ASP A 175 -28.37 26.67 34.68
N ASN A 176 -28.02 27.09 33.46
CA ASN A 176 -27.84 28.52 33.21
C ASN A 176 -27.68 28.92 31.73
N SER A 177 -28.28 30.07 31.45
CA SER A 177 -28.27 30.90 30.24
C SER A 177 -26.87 31.20 29.67
N SER A 178 -26.67 31.44 28.37
CA SER A 178 -27.04 32.70 27.67
C SER A 178 -26.65 32.60 26.16
N SER A 179 -27.61 32.76 25.22
CA SER A 179 -27.86 33.94 24.35
C SER A 179 -26.65 34.39 23.50
N ARG A 180 -26.63 34.57 22.16
CA ARG A 180 -27.54 35.15 21.12
C ARG A 180 -26.96 34.72 19.75
N LYS A 181 -27.63 34.23 18.68
CA LYS A 181 -28.74 34.68 17.79
C LYS A 181 -28.41 35.79 16.75
N ARG A 182 -28.73 35.46 15.47
CA ARG A 182 -29.02 36.26 14.24
C ARG A 182 -27.84 36.36 13.24
N LYS A 183 -27.87 35.94 11.96
CA LYS A 183 -28.84 35.83 10.81
C LYS A 183 -28.71 36.98 9.79
N ALA A 184 -28.57 36.59 8.51
CA ALA A 184 -28.84 37.29 7.23
C ALA A 184 -27.90 38.45 6.83
N GLU A 185 -27.73 38.87 5.57
CA GLU A 185 -27.95 38.46 4.16
C GLU A 185 -27.27 39.58 3.34
N ASP A 186 -26.96 39.33 2.06
CA ASP A 186 -26.75 40.28 0.93
C ASP A 186 -25.95 41.59 1.11
N ASN A 187 -24.96 41.82 0.24
CA ASN A 187 -25.19 42.52 -1.02
C ASN A 187 -23.87 42.71 -1.82
N GLU A 188 -24.03 42.71 -3.14
CA GLU A 188 -23.10 43.01 -4.21
C GLU A 188 -22.29 44.31 -4.02
N VAL A 189 -21.14 44.41 -4.72
CA VAL A 189 -20.74 45.49 -5.65
C VAL A 189 -19.21 45.45 -5.85
N LEU A 190 -18.78 44.91 -7.00
CA LEU A 190 -17.58 45.35 -7.75
C LEU A 190 -17.90 46.74 -8.35
N PRO A 191 -16.94 47.66 -8.69
CA PRO A 191 -15.80 47.30 -9.54
C PRO A 191 -14.53 48.22 -9.46
N GLN A 192 -13.57 47.86 -10.33
CA GLN A 192 -12.62 48.71 -11.07
C GLN A 192 -11.13 48.80 -10.66
N THR A 193 -10.36 48.07 -11.48
CA THR A 193 -9.21 48.50 -12.29
C THR A 193 -7.96 49.03 -11.60
N ASN A 194 -6.87 48.28 -11.75
CA ASN A 194 -5.55 48.87 -11.92
C ASN A 194 -4.85 48.22 -13.13
N ARG A 195 -4.89 48.89 -14.28
CA ARG A 195 -4.10 48.55 -15.47
C ARG A 195 -2.72 49.20 -15.32
N LEU A 196 -1.69 48.38 -15.13
CA LEU A 196 -0.30 48.80 -15.29
C LEU A 196 0.03 48.94 -16.78
N ARG A 197 0.47 50.15 -17.16
CA ARG A 197 1.13 50.46 -18.44
C ARG A 197 2.50 49.79 -18.47
N HIS A 198 2.83 49.06 -19.52
CA HIS A 198 4.19 48.97 -20.06
C HIS A 198 4.10 48.83 -21.58
N SER A 199 4.81 49.75 -22.25
CA SER A 199 5.39 49.73 -23.60
C SER A 199 4.51 49.43 -24.81
#